data_AF-E1KUD6-F1
#
_entry.id   AF-E1KUD6-F1
#
_cell.length_a   1.000
_cell.length_b   1.000
_cell.length_c   1.000
_cell.angle_alpha   90.00
_cell.angle_beta   90.00
_cell.angle_gamma   90.00
#
_symmetry.space_group_name_H-M   'P 1'
#
loop_
_entity.id
_entity.type
_entity.pdbx_description
1 polymer ?
#
loop_
_entity_poly.entity_id
_entity_poly.type
_entity_poly.pdbx_seq_one_letter_code
_entity_poly.pdbx_strand_id
1 'polypeptide(L)'
;MAEVKARGKITIVDLHDGKPGKPGKDGMNAISLNVTPSTFVFETDTNGTILNSTLAAKKGLVRLYDGVKEVIPAFVSVKPYSCSAKVVMGELTFSSIDPNAYSGKVEVTATYKGEDRTAIVEWMISTMQKNEAKIIGLENKMIGLETSQQQYDSRIGAIETSVGKVETTAKQISIELKNQVIGGTNLLKGASLRSDEVSLIKGKSHKICIHETINIRRDNQGHNVHPYLEINVSGRTQDLYSSGRFWTWLEAGKTYVFSMYYKVFGYATSTLSIAVARSNEYTGDATNWLNGEGEDTIIKDYNWHRYTRRYAINTT
;
A
#
# COMPACT_ATOMS: atom_id res chain seq x y z
N MET A 1 16.91 -39.46 -9.53
CA MET A 1 17.25 -40.01 -10.86
C MET A 1 16.76 -41.44 -10.90
N ALA A 2 15.68 -41.72 -11.63
CA ALA A 2 15.17 -43.09 -11.80
C ALA A 2 15.66 -43.62 -13.15
N GLU A 3 16.51 -44.65 -13.11
CA GLU A 3 17.03 -45.39 -14.25
C GLU A 3 16.03 -46.49 -14.64
N VAL A 4 15.61 -46.53 -15.91
CA VAL A 4 14.70 -47.58 -16.42
C VAL A 4 15.52 -48.85 -16.66
N LYS A 5 15.28 -49.88 -15.83
CA LYS A 5 16.04 -51.14 -15.83
C LYS A 5 15.51 -52.27 -16.74
N ALA A 6 14.50 -52.04 -17.57
CA ALA A 6 14.05 -53.08 -18.51
C ALA A 6 13.33 -52.54 -19.75
N ARG A 7 13.76 -53.03 -20.93
CA ARG A 7 12.96 -53.06 -22.16
C ARG A 7 12.59 -54.51 -22.43
N GLY A 8 11.31 -54.85 -22.31
CA GLY A 8 10.83 -56.19 -22.67
C GLY A 8 10.85 -56.39 -24.18
N LYS A 9 11.85 -57.12 -24.70
CA LYS A 9 11.77 -57.76 -26.01
C LYS A 9 10.98 -59.06 -25.82
N ILE A 10 9.76 -59.13 -26.35
CA ILE A 10 9.06 -60.42 -26.47
C ILE A 10 9.34 -60.94 -27.87
N THR A 11 10.08 -62.04 -27.96
CA THR A 11 10.21 -62.86 -29.18
C THR A 11 9.51 -64.18 -28.86
N ILE A 12 8.35 -64.40 -29.48
CA ILE A 12 7.64 -65.68 -29.35
C ILE A 12 8.25 -66.62 -30.41
N VAL A 13 8.98 -67.62 -29.94
CA VAL A 13 9.46 -68.74 -30.75
C VAL A 13 8.54 -69.91 -30.40
N ASP A 14 7.64 -70.21 -31.33
CA ASP A 14 6.60 -71.24 -31.30
C ASP A 14 5.37 -71.07 -30.39
N LEU A 15 4.20 -71.10 -31.03
CA LEU A 15 2.87 -71.27 -30.46
C LEU A 15 2.28 -72.55 -31.07
N HIS A 16 1.99 -73.55 -30.24
CA HIS A 16 1.25 -74.73 -30.66
C HIS A 16 -0.05 -74.82 -29.85
N ASP A 17 -1.18 -74.52 -30.50
CA ASP A 17 -2.52 -74.80 -29.98
C ASP A 17 -2.96 -76.20 -30.44
N GLY A 18 -2.92 -77.19 -29.54
CA GLY A 18 -3.51 -78.53 -29.74
C GLY A 18 -2.55 -79.72 -29.57
N LYS A 19 -3.12 -80.92 -29.34
CA LYS A 19 -2.36 -82.20 -29.25
C LYS A 19 -1.61 -82.49 -30.57
N PRO A 20 -0.42 -83.12 -30.54
CA PRO A 20 0.35 -83.43 -31.75
C PRO A 20 -0.47 -84.27 -32.74
N GLY A 21 -0.74 -83.72 -33.92
CA GLY A 21 -1.30 -84.46 -35.04
C GLY A 21 -0.29 -85.46 -35.61
N LYS A 22 -0.78 -86.47 -36.34
CA LYS A 22 0.08 -87.43 -37.08
C LYS A 22 1.02 -86.68 -38.05
N PRO A 23 2.24 -87.20 -38.33
CA PRO A 23 3.18 -86.55 -39.24
C PRO A 23 2.58 -86.47 -40.64
N GLY A 24 2.28 -85.24 -41.08
CA GLY A 24 1.69 -84.95 -42.37
C GLY A 24 1.81 -83.46 -42.65
N LYS A 25 2.82 -83.10 -43.45
CA LYS A 25 3.18 -81.76 -43.98
C LYS A 25 3.27 -80.63 -42.95
N ASP A 26 4.47 -80.10 -42.80
CA ASP A 26 4.84 -78.95 -41.97
C ASP A 26 3.78 -77.83 -41.99
N GLY A 27 3.45 -77.36 -40.80
CA GLY A 27 2.53 -76.24 -40.58
C GLY A 27 3.01 -74.99 -41.32
N MET A 28 2.05 -74.21 -41.83
CA MET A 28 2.36 -72.96 -42.53
C MET A 28 3.19 -72.03 -41.64
N ASN A 29 4.16 -71.33 -42.24
CA ASN A 29 4.94 -70.30 -41.55
C ASN A 29 4.02 -69.25 -40.92
N ALA A 30 4.38 -68.75 -39.74
CA ALA A 30 3.67 -67.63 -39.13
C ALA A 30 3.87 -66.34 -39.95
N ILE A 31 2.76 -65.65 -40.25
CA ILE A 31 2.79 -64.32 -40.87
C ILE A 31 2.88 -63.28 -39.75
N SER A 32 3.87 -62.38 -39.82
CA SER A 32 4.06 -61.32 -38.82
C SER A 32 4.21 -59.95 -39.47
N LEU A 33 3.53 -58.94 -38.91
CA LEU A 33 3.63 -57.54 -39.32
C LEU A 33 4.37 -56.74 -38.26
N ASN A 34 5.46 -56.10 -38.64
CA ASN A 34 6.29 -55.30 -37.75
C ASN A 34 6.33 -53.84 -38.22
N VAL A 35 6.17 -52.91 -37.27
CA VAL A 35 6.40 -51.48 -37.50
C VAL A 35 7.51 -51.00 -36.56
N THR A 36 8.56 -50.41 -37.14
CA THR A 36 9.74 -49.96 -36.39
C THR A 36 10.03 -48.47 -36.64
N PRO A 37 10.07 -47.62 -35.59
CA PRO A 37 9.75 -47.94 -34.20
C PRO A 37 8.25 -48.18 -33.99
N SER A 38 7.89 -48.93 -32.94
CA SER A 38 6.49 -49.16 -32.54
C SER A 38 5.91 -48.02 -31.70
N THR A 39 6.76 -47.09 -31.27
CA THR A 39 6.35 -45.91 -30.50
C THR A 39 7.02 -44.64 -31.03
N PHE A 40 6.29 -43.54 -31.01
CA PHE A 40 6.77 -42.22 -31.44
C PHE A 40 6.57 -41.17 -30.35
N VAL A 41 7.56 -40.29 -30.19
CA VAL A 41 7.47 -39.13 -29.30
C VAL A 41 7.61 -37.87 -30.16
N PHE A 42 6.61 -37.00 -30.08
CA PHE A 42 6.61 -35.70 -30.74
C PHE A 42 6.93 -34.61 -29.73
N GLU A 43 8.02 -33.89 -29.97
CA GLU A 43 8.42 -32.74 -29.18
C GLU A 43 7.61 -31.51 -29.57
N THR A 44 7.27 -30.70 -28.56
CA THR A 44 6.63 -29.41 -28.73
C THR A 44 7.62 -28.27 -28.49
N ASP A 45 7.35 -27.12 -29.08
CA ASP A 45 8.04 -25.87 -28.78
C ASP A 45 7.67 -25.33 -27.38
N THR A 46 8.20 -24.15 -27.04
CA THR A 46 7.91 -23.45 -25.78
C THR A 46 6.45 -23.04 -25.60
N ASN A 47 5.65 -23.03 -26.67
CA ASN A 47 4.21 -22.74 -26.63
C ASN A 47 3.35 -24.01 -26.51
N GLY A 48 3.94 -25.18 -26.74
CA GLY A 48 3.23 -26.47 -26.79
C GLY A 48 2.78 -26.87 -28.19
N THR A 49 3.35 -26.27 -29.24
CA THR A 49 3.04 -26.57 -30.63
C THR A 49 4.00 -27.63 -31.16
N ILE A 50 3.49 -28.65 -31.85
CA ILE A 50 4.34 -29.60 -32.57
C ILE A 50 4.84 -28.92 -33.85
N LEU A 51 6.16 -28.89 -34.04
CA LEU A 51 6.76 -28.34 -35.25
C LEU A 51 6.60 -29.31 -36.42
N ASN A 52 6.34 -28.79 -37.62
CA ASN A 52 6.24 -29.60 -38.83
C ASN A 52 7.53 -30.39 -39.13
N SER A 53 8.69 -29.86 -38.75
CA SER A 53 9.98 -30.55 -38.84
C SER A 53 10.02 -31.82 -37.98
N THR A 54 9.43 -31.78 -36.78
CA THR A 54 9.32 -32.93 -35.88
C THR A 54 8.41 -34.01 -36.49
N LEU A 55 7.31 -33.63 -37.13
CA LEU A 55 6.44 -34.57 -37.85
C LEU A 55 7.16 -35.22 -39.03
N ALA A 56 7.85 -34.43 -39.85
CA ALA A 56 8.54 -34.92 -41.04
C ALA A 56 9.72 -35.85 -40.72
N ALA A 57 10.38 -35.63 -39.58
CA ALA A 57 11.52 -36.44 -39.14
C ALA A 57 11.14 -37.80 -38.54
N LYS A 58 9.89 -38.00 -38.13
CA LYS A 58 9.42 -39.21 -37.44
C LYS A 58 8.70 -40.14 -38.41
N LYS A 59 9.40 -41.18 -38.86
CA LYS A 59 8.89 -42.20 -39.77
C LYS A 59 9.03 -43.60 -39.19
N GLY A 60 8.12 -44.49 -39.57
CA GLY A 60 8.16 -45.91 -39.21
C GLY A 60 8.31 -46.80 -40.43
N LEU A 61 9.11 -47.86 -40.32
CA LEU A 61 9.23 -48.88 -41.35
C LEU A 61 8.20 -49.99 -41.10
N VAL A 62 7.33 -50.22 -42.08
CA VAL A 62 6.30 -51.26 -42.08
C VAL A 62 6.80 -52.44 -42.90
N ARG A 63 7.00 -53.60 -42.25
CA ARG A 63 7.58 -54.80 -42.87
C ARG A 63 6.73 -56.02 -42.51
N LEU A 64 6.38 -56.80 -43.52
CA LEU A 64 5.63 -58.05 -43.37
C LEU A 64 6.56 -59.24 -43.61
N TYR A 65 6.47 -60.27 -42.79
CA TYR A 65 7.29 -61.48 -42.90
C TYR A 65 6.42 -62.73 -42.99
N ASP A 66 6.82 -63.65 -43.86
CA ASP A 66 6.34 -65.03 -43.95
C ASP A 66 7.47 -65.92 -43.41
N GLY A 67 7.37 -66.29 -42.13
CA GLY A 67 8.49 -66.85 -41.37
C GLY A 67 9.62 -65.82 -41.23
N VAL A 68 10.78 -66.11 -41.80
CA VAL A 68 11.97 -65.22 -41.80
C VAL A 68 12.10 -64.37 -43.06
N LYS A 69 11.26 -64.61 -44.08
CA LYS A 69 11.36 -63.93 -45.38
C LYS A 69 10.47 -62.70 -45.39
N GLU A 70 11.05 -61.53 -45.69
CA GLU A 70 10.27 -60.32 -45.95
C GLU A 70 9.44 -60.49 -47.23
N VAL A 71 8.17 -60.11 -47.15
CA VAL A 71 7.20 -60.23 -48.25
C VAL A 71 6.46 -58.92 -48.44
N ILE A 72 5.98 -58.69 -49.67
CA ILE A 72 5.19 -57.51 -50.01
C ILE A 72 3.71 -57.83 -49.79
N PRO A 73 2.99 -57.06 -48.96
CA PRO A 73 1.55 -57.25 -48.77
C PRO A 73 0.77 -56.92 -50.04
N ALA A 74 -0.38 -57.58 -50.23
CA ALA A 74 -1.29 -57.27 -51.32
C ALA A 74 -1.99 -55.92 -51.12
N PHE A 75 -2.28 -55.59 -49.85
CA PHE A 75 -2.93 -54.33 -49.47
C PHE A 75 -2.45 -53.88 -48.09
N VAL A 76 -2.39 -52.56 -47.88
CA VAL A 76 -2.11 -51.94 -46.58
C VAL A 76 -3.13 -50.86 -46.31
N SER A 77 -3.79 -50.93 -45.16
CA SER A 77 -4.67 -49.87 -44.64
C SER A 77 -4.16 -49.31 -43.33
N VAL A 78 -4.49 -48.03 -43.09
CA VAL A 78 -4.11 -47.30 -41.88
C VAL A 78 -5.36 -46.73 -41.24
N LYS A 79 -5.52 -46.97 -39.94
CA LYS A 79 -6.57 -46.37 -39.12
C LYS A 79 -5.93 -45.51 -38.03
N PRO A 80 -5.86 -44.18 -38.23
CA PRO A 80 -5.27 -43.28 -37.26
C PRO A 80 -6.29 -42.90 -36.16
N TYR A 81 -5.80 -42.72 -34.93
CA TYR A 81 -6.57 -42.23 -33.79
C TYR A 81 -5.86 -40.98 -33.23
N SER A 82 -6.60 -39.88 -33.11
CA SER A 82 -6.10 -38.56 -32.68
C SER A 82 -4.94 -38.01 -33.51
N CYS A 83 -4.83 -38.44 -34.77
CA CYS A 83 -3.79 -38.02 -35.71
C CYS A 83 -4.24 -38.24 -37.17
N SER A 84 -3.41 -37.82 -38.13
CA SER A 84 -3.48 -38.23 -39.53
C SER A 84 -2.19 -38.92 -39.92
N ALA A 85 -2.27 -40.16 -40.40
CA ALA A 85 -1.11 -40.95 -40.79
C ALA A 85 -1.38 -41.76 -42.06
N LYS A 86 -0.32 -42.08 -42.81
CA LYS A 86 -0.37 -42.88 -44.03
C LYS A 86 0.86 -43.76 -44.17
N VAL A 87 0.72 -44.89 -44.87
CA VAL A 87 1.84 -45.73 -45.28
C VAL A 87 2.09 -45.51 -46.77
N VAL A 88 3.30 -45.10 -47.12
CA VAL A 88 3.73 -44.86 -48.51
C VAL A 88 5.03 -45.61 -48.72
N MET A 89 5.07 -46.50 -49.72
CA MET A 89 6.27 -47.31 -50.04
C MET A 89 6.87 -48.05 -48.82
N GLY A 90 6.01 -48.55 -47.92
CA GLY A 90 6.45 -49.23 -46.69
C GLY A 90 6.87 -48.30 -45.55
N GLU A 91 6.75 -46.97 -45.69
CA GLU A 91 7.00 -46.01 -44.63
C GLU A 91 5.70 -45.45 -44.05
N LEU A 92 5.48 -45.65 -42.74
CA LEU A 92 4.48 -44.92 -41.96
C LEU A 92 4.95 -43.48 -41.73
N THR A 93 4.11 -42.52 -42.11
CA THR A 93 4.36 -41.08 -41.95
C THR A 93 3.16 -40.40 -41.29
N PHE A 94 3.43 -39.41 -40.45
CA PHE A 94 2.42 -38.59 -39.77
C PHE A 94 2.27 -37.25 -40.51
N SER A 95 1.05 -36.88 -40.88
CA SER A 95 0.74 -35.60 -41.55
C SER A 95 0.24 -34.54 -40.56
N SER A 96 -0.43 -34.96 -39.49
CA SER A 96 -0.84 -34.10 -38.39
C SER A 96 -1.09 -34.92 -37.12
N ILE A 97 -1.05 -34.25 -35.98
CA ILE A 97 -1.44 -34.77 -34.67
C ILE A 97 -2.55 -33.86 -34.14
N ASP A 98 -3.57 -34.42 -33.50
CA ASP A 98 -4.63 -33.62 -32.87
C ASP A 98 -4.02 -32.73 -31.78
N PRO A 99 -4.15 -31.39 -31.87
CA PRO A 99 -3.57 -30.46 -30.90
C PRO A 99 -4.14 -30.61 -29.48
N ASN A 100 -5.30 -31.27 -29.32
CA ASN A 100 -5.93 -31.47 -28.01
C ASN A 100 -5.63 -32.84 -27.38
N ALA A 101 -4.94 -33.74 -28.11
CA ALA A 101 -4.63 -35.08 -27.62
C ALA A 101 -3.16 -35.17 -27.15
N TYR A 102 -2.92 -35.77 -25.98
CA TYR A 102 -1.56 -35.97 -25.46
C TYR A 102 -0.92 -37.29 -25.94
N SER A 103 -1.74 -38.20 -26.42
CA SER A 103 -1.33 -39.49 -26.96
C SER A 103 -2.38 -40.03 -27.92
N GLY A 104 -1.98 -41.03 -28.70
CA GLY A 104 -2.87 -41.77 -29.57
C GLY A 104 -2.18 -42.97 -30.18
N LYS A 105 -2.79 -43.52 -31.21
CA LYS A 105 -2.27 -44.71 -31.89
C LYS A 105 -2.60 -44.69 -33.37
N VAL A 106 -1.88 -45.52 -34.11
CA VAL A 106 -2.15 -45.85 -35.50
C VAL A 106 -2.19 -47.36 -35.61
N GLU A 107 -3.32 -47.88 -36.08
CA GLU A 107 -3.45 -49.30 -36.45
C GLU A 107 -3.05 -49.44 -37.92
N VAL A 108 -2.03 -50.23 -38.19
CA VAL A 108 -1.58 -50.56 -39.54
C VAL A 108 -1.96 -52.01 -39.81
N THR A 109 -2.79 -52.23 -40.83
CA THR A 109 -3.24 -53.56 -41.23
C THR A 109 -2.68 -53.89 -42.60
N ALA A 110 -2.07 -55.07 -42.75
CA ALA A 110 -1.53 -55.58 -44.00
C ALA A 110 -2.21 -56.92 -44.34
N THR A 111 -2.70 -57.02 -45.57
CA THR A 111 -3.35 -58.23 -46.10
C THR A 111 -2.35 -59.03 -46.95
N TYR A 112 -2.17 -60.30 -46.65
CA TYR A 112 -1.30 -61.20 -47.42
C TYR A 112 -1.86 -62.62 -47.43
N LYS A 113 -1.93 -63.25 -48.61
CA LYS A 113 -2.53 -64.58 -48.81
C LYS A 113 -3.98 -64.70 -48.27
N GLY A 114 -4.73 -63.61 -48.23
CA GLY A 114 -6.09 -63.56 -47.71
C GLY A 114 -6.20 -63.43 -46.18
N GLU A 115 -5.08 -63.33 -45.47
CA GLU A 115 -5.06 -63.05 -44.02
C GLU A 115 -4.66 -61.62 -43.73
N ASP A 116 -5.33 -61.01 -42.75
CA ASP A 116 -5.00 -59.69 -42.23
C ASP A 116 -4.13 -59.79 -40.98
N ARG A 117 -3.08 -58.97 -40.93
CA ARG A 117 -2.26 -58.76 -39.73
C ARG A 117 -2.25 -57.30 -39.37
N THR A 118 -2.47 -57.00 -38.10
CA THR A 118 -2.55 -55.63 -37.58
C THR A 118 -1.42 -55.38 -36.58
N ALA A 119 -0.69 -54.29 -36.78
CA ALA A 119 0.29 -53.77 -35.83
C ALA A 119 -0.21 -52.44 -35.25
N ILE A 120 0.03 -52.23 -33.97
CA ILE A 120 -0.32 -50.99 -33.27
C ILE A 120 0.94 -50.16 -33.08
N VAL A 121 0.89 -48.92 -33.53
CA VAL A 121 1.93 -47.92 -33.33
C VAL A 121 1.39 -46.86 -32.39
N GLU A 122 2.02 -46.68 -31.24
CA GLU A 122 1.60 -45.67 -30.27
C GLU A 122 2.39 -44.37 -30.47
N TRP A 123 1.79 -43.25 -30.10
CA TRP A 123 2.50 -41.99 -30.07
C TRP A 123 2.10 -41.13 -28.87
N MET A 124 3.00 -40.24 -28.47
CA MET A 124 2.79 -39.31 -27.36
C MET A 124 3.43 -37.95 -27.64
N ILE A 125 2.89 -36.91 -27.01
CA ILE A 125 3.43 -35.55 -27.06
C ILE A 125 4.27 -35.28 -25.82
N SER A 126 5.51 -34.84 -26.02
CA SER A 126 6.36 -34.30 -24.96
C SER A 126 6.14 -32.79 -24.83
N THR A 127 5.66 -32.35 -23.66
CA THR A 127 5.47 -30.93 -23.30
C THR A 127 6.64 -30.35 -22.51
N MET A 128 7.80 -31.02 -22.54
CA MET A 128 8.98 -30.69 -21.73
C MET A 128 9.45 -29.25 -21.96
N GLN A 129 9.62 -28.81 -23.22
CA GLN A 129 10.09 -27.45 -23.53
C GLN A 129 9.13 -26.36 -23.04
N LYS A 130 7.81 -26.58 -23.15
CA LYS A 130 6.79 -25.67 -22.59
C LYS A 130 6.88 -25.59 -21.07
N ASN A 131 7.07 -26.72 -20.40
CA ASN A 131 7.21 -26.76 -18.95
C ASN A 131 8.50 -26.08 -18.49
N GLU A 132 9.62 -26.32 -19.18
CA GLU A 132 10.90 -25.63 -18.94
C GLU A 132 10.77 -24.11 -19.12
N ALA A 133 10.15 -23.65 -20.21
CA ALA A 133 9.92 -22.22 -20.44
C ALA A 133 9.05 -21.57 -19.34
N LYS A 134 8.04 -22.29 -18.85
CA LYS A 134 7.22 -21.84 -17.70
C LYS A 134 8.04 -21.79 -16.42
N ILE A 135 8.88 -22.78 -16.15
CA ILE A 135 9.75 -22.81 -14.96
C ILE A 135 10.72 -21.62 -14.99
N ILE A 136 11.42 -21.40 -16.09
CA ILE A 136 12.31 -20.23 -16.27
C ILE A 136 11.55 -18.92 -16.05
N GLY A 137 10.33 -18.82 -16.59
CA GLY A 137 9.46 -17.66 -16.37
C GLY A 137 9.08 -17.43 -14.91
N LEU A 138 8.86 -18.52 -14.14
CA LEU A 138 8.59 -18.46 -12.70
C LEU A 138 9.84 -18.08 -11.90
N GLU A 139 11.00 -18.65 -12.22
CA GLU A 139 12.28 -18.33 -11.58
C GLU A 139 12.62 -16.84 -11.73
N ASN A 140 12.45 -16.27 -12.93
CA ASN A 140 12.66 -14.85 -13.16
C ASN A 140 11.74 -13.96 -12.33
N LYS A 141 10.47 -14.36 -12.17
CA LYS A 141 9.52 -13.65 -11.29
C LYS A 141 9.95 -13.74 -9.82
N MET A 142 10.45 -14.89 -9.40
CA MET A 142 10.93 -15.11 -8.03
C MET A 142 12.14 -14.24 -7.71
N ILE A 143 13.14 -14.18 -8.62
CA ILE A 143 14.30 -13.28 -8.50
C ILE A 143 13.85 -11.81 -8.40
N GLY A 144 12.84 -11.41 -9.19
CA GLY A 144 12.26 -10.06 -9.11
C GLY A 144 11.63 -9.76 -7.74
N LEU A 145 10.92 -10.72 -7.16
CA LEU A 145 10.33 -10.59 -5.82
C LEU A 145 11.40 -10.51 -4.73
N GLU A 146 12.43 -11.35 -4.78
CA GLU A 146 13.56 -11.31 -3.83
C GLU A 146 14.26 -9.94 -3.87
N THR A 147 14.49 -9.40 -5.06
CA THR A 147 15.08 -8.06 -5.23
C THR A 147 14.18 -6.99 -4.61
N SER A 148 12.87 -7.06 -4.84
CA SER A 148 11.92 -6.11 -4.23
C SER A 148 11.90 -6.23 -2.71
N GLN A 149 11.98 -7.44 -2.16
CA GLN A 149 12.00 -7.68 -0.72
C GLN A 149 13.25 -7.07 -0.08
N GLN A 150 14.43 -7.27 -0.67
CA GLN A 150 15.68 -6.66 -0.20
C GLN A 150 15.61 -5.12 -0.17
N GLN A 151 14.95 -4.50 -1.16
CA GLN A 151 14.72 -3.06 -1.17
C GLN A 151 13.79 -2.62 -0.03
N TYR A 152 12.72 -3.38 0.26
CA TYR A 152 11.83 -3.08 1.39
C TYR A 152 12.58 -3.20 2.73
N ASP A 153 13.34 -4.26 2.92
CA ASP A 153 14.12 -4.47 4.16
C ASP A 153 15.13 -3.34 4.38
N SER A 154 15.82 -2.92 3.32
CA SER A 154 16.74 -1.77 3.37
C SER A 154 16.03 -0.47 3.77
N ARG A 155 14.82 -0.23 3.25
CA ARG A 155 14.01 0.95 3.61
C ARG A 155 13.54 0.88 5.05
N ILE A 156 13.12 -0.28 5.54
CA ILE A 156 12.71 -0.49 6.94
C ILE A 156 13.89 -0.19 7.86
N GLY A 157 15.07 -0.76 7.61
CA GLY A 157 16.26 -0.48 8.41
C GLY A 157 16.65 1.01 8.45
N ALA A 158 16.49 1.73 7.34
CA ALA A 158 16.71 3.18 7.29
C ALA A 158 15.68 3.96 8.13
N ILE A 159 14.42 3.53 8.13
CA ILE A 159 13.35 4.12 8.96
C ILE A 159 13.64 3.86 10.43
N GLU A 160 13.92 2.62 10.83
CA GLU A 160 14.26 2.25 12.21
C GLU A 160 15.45 3.06 12.73
N THR A 161 16.49 3.22 11.91
CA THR A 161 17.65 4.07 12.23
C THR A 161 17.24 5.53 12.45
N SER A 162 16.35 6.06 11.60
CA SER A 162 15.88 7.45 11.69
C SER A 162 15.03 7.67 12.94
N VAL A 163 14.13 6.73 13.26
CA VAL A 163 13.32 6.74 14.48
C VAL A 163 14.22 6.70 15.71
N GLY A 164 15.22 5.82 15.75
CA GLY A 164 16.17 5.75 16.86
C GLY A 164 16.96 7.05 17.07
N LYS A 165 17.33 7.75 15.98
CA LYS A 165 17.96 9.08 16.06
C LYS A 165 17.00 10.12 16.65
N VAL A 166 15.76 10.17 16.16
CA VAL A 166 14.73 11.10 16.66
C VAL A 166 14.48 10.89 18.15
N GLU A 167 14.32 9.64 18.59
CA GLU A 167 14.13 9.33 20.02
C GLU A 167 15.32 9.77 20.87
N THR A 168 16.54 9.52 20.40
CA THR A 168 17.77 9.92 21.09
C THR A 168 17.87 11.43 21.19
N THR A 169 17.66 12.15 20.09
CA THR A 169 17.66 13.62 20.06
C THR A 169 16.57 14.19 20.97
N ALA A 170 15.35 13.63 20.96
CA ALA A 170 14.27 14.06 21.84
C ALA A 170 14.62 13.85 23.33
N LYS A 171 15.25 12.73 23.68
CA LYS A 171 15.77 12.48 25.05
C LYS A 171 16.84 13.49 25.42
N GLN A 172 17.81 13.75 24.53
CA GLN A 172 18.87 14.73 24.77
C GLN A 172 18.32 16.13 24.99
N ILE A 173 17.40 16.59 24.12
CA ILE A 173 16.68 17.85 24.30
C ILE A 173 16.00 17.86 25.66
N SER A 174 15.21 16.83 26.01
CA SER A 174 14.54 16.74 27.32
C SER A 174 15.51 16.88 28.50
N ILE A 175 16.69 16.26 28.43
CA ILE A 175 17.73 16.35 29.46
C ILE A 175 18.33 17.76 29.50
N GLU A 176 18.68 18.34 28.34
CA GLU A 176 19.27 19.67 28.25
C GLU A 176 18.31 20.75 28.77
N LEU A 177 17.01 20.68 28.44
CA LEU A 177 15.98 21.57 28.97
C LEU A 177 15.82 21.44 30.49
N LYS A 178 16.02 20.24 31.06
CA LYS A 178 16.04 20.03 32.51
C LYS A 178 17.28 20.64 33.17
N ASN A 179 18.42 20.57 32.49
CA ASN A 179 19.72 20.99 33.02
C ASN A 179 20.03 22.48 32.79
N GLN A 180 19.33 23.16 31.87
CA GLN A 180 19.40 24.63 31.72
C GLN A 180 18.77 25.33 32.93
N VAL A 181 19.57 25.45 33.97
CA VAL A 181 19.27 26.10 35.24
C VAL A 181 20.31 27.19 35.45
N ILE A 182 19.91 28.46 35.38
CA ILE A 182 20.76 29.59 35.80
C ILE A 182 20.25 30.04 37.18
N GLY A 183 21.10 29.93 38.20
CA GLY A 183 20.77 30.35 39.57
C GLY A 183 19.71 29.50 40.29
N GLY A 184 19.58 28.20 39.98
CA GLY A 184 18.63 27.29 40.63
C GLY A 184 17.21 27.28 40.04
N THR A 185 16.93 28.08 39.01
CA THR A 185 15.62 28.14 38.34
C THR A 185 15.71 27.73 36.87
N ASN A 186 14.80 26.88 36.40
CA ASN A 186 14.69 26.47 34.99
C ASN A 186 14.19 27.66 34.14
N LEU A 187 14.99 28.10 33.17
CA LEU A 187 14.71 29.30 32.37
C LEU A 187 13.53 29.15 31.39
N LEU A 188 13.12 27.92 31.08
CA LEU A 188 11.97 27.65 30.20
C LEU A 188 10.65 27.55 30.96
N LYS A 189 10.71 27.50 32.30
CA LYS A 189 9.59 27.87 33.16
C LYS A 189 9.50 29.39 33.37
N GLY A 190 10.42 30.17 32.78
CA GLY A 190 10.60 31.60 33.00
C GLY A 190 10.28 32.45 31.77
N ALA A 191 9.59 33.56 32.01
CA ALA A 191 9.37 34.71 31.14
C ALA A 191 8.53 34.53 29.85
N SER A 192 8.79 33.56 28.95
CA SER A 192 8.15 33.57 27.61
C SER A 192 6.71 33.05 27.56
N LEU A 193 6.21 32.42 28.63
CA LEU A 193 4.81 31.96 28.78
C LEU A 193 4.02 32.81 29.79
N ARG A 194 4.61 33.90 30.30
CA ARG A 194 3.86 34.82 31.16
C ARG A 194 3.02 35.68 30.22
N SER A 195 1.69 35.57 30.32
CA SER A 195 0.79 36.60 29.79
C SER A 195 1.30 37.95 30.29
N ASP A 196 1.49 38.94 29.42
CA ASP A 196 1.96 40.27 29.81
C ASP A 196 1.11 40.80 30.97
N GLU A 197 1.66 40.77 32.18
CA GLU A 197 1.01 41.34 33.37
C GLU A 197 1.27 42.85 33.36
N VAL A 198 0.23 43.65 33.12
CA VAL A 198 0.29 45.10 33.41
C VAL A 198 -0.08 45.27 34.88
N SER A 199 0.81 45.89 35.67
CA SER A 199 0.47 46.35 37.02
C SER A 199 -0.41 47.60 36.94
N LEU A 200 -1.70 47.47 37.21
CA LEU A 200 -2.62 48.61 37.35
C LEU A 200 -2.50 49.29 38.73
N ILE A 201 -1.93 48.59 39.71
CA ILE A 201 -1.56 49.12 41.03
C ILE A 201 -0.07 48.82 41.24
N LYS A 202 0.71 49.83 41.64
CA LYS A 202 2.15 49.70 41.88
C LYS A 202 2.42 48.53 42.84
N GLY A 203 3.12 47.51 42.36
CA GLY A 203 3.53 46.33 43.16
C GLY A 203 2.51 45.18 43.21
N LYS A 204 1.45 45.19 42.39
CA LYS A 204 0.50 44.06 42.29
C LYS A 204 0.22 43.68 40.83
N SER A 205 0.39 42.40 40.52
CA SER A 205 -0.02 41.81 39.24
C SER A 205 -1.55 41.78 39.12
N HIS A 206 -2.08 42.25 37.99
CA HIS A 206 -3.51 42.19 37.68
C HIS A 206 -3.73 41.34 36.43
N LYS A 207 -4.78 40.51 36.45
CA LYS A 207 -5.22 39.81 35.25
C LYS A 207 -5.94 40.80 34.34
N ILE A 208 -5.46 40.93 33.11
CA ILE A 208 -6.15 41.65 32.04
C ILE A 208 -6.74 40.62 31.10
N CYS A 209 -8.03 40.73 30.81
CA CYS A 209 -8.62 40.03 29.69
C CYS A 209 -8.28 40.82 28.42
N ILE A 210 -7.23 40.37 27.72
CA ILE A 210 -6.80 40.94 26.44
C ILE A 210 -7.66 40.32 25.34
N HIS A 211 -8.53 41.12 24.73
CA HIS A 211 -9.27 40.72 23.53
C HIS A 211 -8.42 41.00 22.28
N GLU A 212 -8.78 40.44 21.13
CA GLU A 212 -8.07 40.61 19.84
C GLU A 212 -7.89 42.08 19.40
N THR A 213 -8.65 42.99 20.01
CA THR A 213 -8.65 44.43 19.74
C THR A 213 -7.66 45.22 20.61
N ILE A 214 -6.93 44.57 21.52
CA ILE A 214 -6.10 45.23 22.53
C ILE A 214 -4.62 44.96 22.27
N ASN A 215 -3.84 46.04 22.15
CA ASN A 215 -2.38 45.99 22.01
C ASN A 215 -1.70 46.72 23.17
N ILE A 216 -0.59 46.17 23.67
CA ILE A 216 0.33 46.92 24.53
C ILE A 216 1.30 47.68 23.64
N ARG A 217 1.21 49.00 23.65
CA ARG A 217 2.07 49.89 22.88
C ARG A 217 3.20 50.42 23.75
N ARG A 218 4.42 50.42 23.19
CA ARG A 218 5.63 50.97 23.82
C ARG A 218 6.24 52.10 23.00
N ASP A 219 5.42 52.77 22.19
CA ASP A 219 5.82 53.97 21.45
C ASP A 219 5.60 55.24 22.28
N ASN A 220 6.01 56.38 21.75
CA ASN A 220 6.01 57.66 22.46
C ASN A 220 4.64 58.37 22.50
N GLN A 221 3.54 57.70 22.15
CA GLN A 221 2.20 58.31 22.12
C GLN A 221 1.45 58.23 23.45
N GLY A 222 1.95 57.43 24.40
CA GLY A 222 1.33 57.26 25.72
C GLY A 222 1.38 58.50 26.60
N HIS A 223 0.54 58.53 27.64
CA HIS A 223 0.54 59.62 28.60
C HIS A 223 1.93 59.75 29.26
N ASN A 224 2.52 60.94 29.19
CA ASN A 224 3.89 61.21 29.63
C ASN A 224 4.94 60.23 29.05
N VAL A 225 4.74 59.78 27.81
CA VAL A 225 5.67 58.89 27.09
C VAL A 225 5.82 57.51 27.76
N HIS A 226 4.84 57.09 28.56
CA HIS A 226 4.81 55.75 29.12
C HIS A 226 4.13 54.74 28.18
N PRO A 227 4.44 53.43 28.30
CA PRO A 227 3.65 52.39 27.65
C PRO A 227 2.16 52.51 27.97
N TYR A 228 1.31 52.19 27.01
CA TYR A 228 -0.14 52.30 27.12
C TYR A 228 -0.86 51.12 26.48
N LEU A 229 -2.13 50.97 26.85
CA LEU A 229 -3.04 50.01 26.22
C LEU A 229 -3.80 50.71 25.11
N GLU A 230 -3.65 50.21 23.88
CA GLU A 230 -4.44 50.62 22.73
C GLU A 230 -5.60 49.65 22.54
N ILE A 231 -6.81 50.19 22.40
CA ILE A 231 -8.03 49.40 22.15
C ILE A 231 -8.63 49.88 20.83
N ASN A 232 -8.64 49.03 19.80
CA ASN A 232 -9.19 49.36 18.48
C ASN A 232 -10.52 48.65 18.22
N VAL A 233 -11.60 49.43 18.18
CA VAL A 233 -12.97 48.93 18.14
C VAL A 233 -13.64 49.09 16.77
N SER A 234 -12.85 49.35 15.72
CA SER A 234 -13.37 49.67 14.38
C SER A 234 -14.24 48.55 13.80
N GLY A 235 -15.45 48.88 13.36
CA GLY A 235 -16.37 47.95 12.67
C GLY A 235 -17.12 46.97 13.56
N ARG A 236 -17.13 47.16 14.89
CA ARG A 236 -17.79 46.26 15.84
C ARG A 236 -19.15 46.80 16.28
N THR A 237 -20.16 45.93 16.31
CA THR A 237 -21.57 46.27 16.58
C THR A 237 -22.09 45.70 17.91
N GLN A 238 -21.24 45.01 18.69
CA GLN A 238 -21.62 44.40 19.98
C GLN A 238 -20.64 44.78 21.09
N ASP A 239 -21.17 45.15 22.26
CA ASP A 239 -20.40 45.65 23.42
C ASP A 239 -19.45 44.60 24.04
N LEU A 240 -19.74 43.31 23.89
CA LEU A 240 -19.11 42.26 24.69
C LEU A 240 -17.69 41.86 24.24
N TYR A 241 -17.36 42.03 22.95
CA TYR A 241 -16.13 41.49 22.34
C TYR A 241 -15.16 42.59 21.87
N SER A 242 -15.30 43.79 22.41
CA SER A 242 -14.78 45.02 21.78
C SER A 242 -14.25 46.04 22.79
N SER A 243 -14.09 45.62 24.04
CA SER A 243 -13.67 46.44 25.18
C SER A 243 -12.42 45.88 25.88
N GLY A 244 -11.70 46.73 26.62
CA GLY A 244 -10.75 46.30 27.63
C GLY A 244 -11.43 46.07 28.99
N ARG A 245 -11.19 44.91 29.61
CA ARG A 245 -11.67 44.61 30.97
C ARG A 245 -10.49 44.39 31.92
N PHE A 246 -10.61 45.00 33.09
CA PHE A 246 -9.59 44.96 34.14
C PHE A 246 -10.19 44.37 35.41
N TRP A 247 -9.59 43.30 35.92
CA TRP A 247 -10.12 42.61 37.09
C TRP A 247 -9.33 42.99 38.32
N THR A 248 -10.05 43.32 39.39
CA THR A 248 -9.46 43.61 40.69
C THR A 248 -10.37 43.11 41.81
N TRP A 249 -9.76 42.70 42.92
CA TRP A 249 -10.46 42.39 44.14
C TRP A 249 -10.59 43.65 44.97
N LEU A 250 -11.82 43.94 45.42
CA LEU A 250 -12.14 45.08 46.27
C LEU A 250 -12.85 44.56 47.50
N GLU A 251 -12.54 45.14 48.65
CA GLU A 251 -13.28 44.82 49.87
C GLU A 251 -14.67 45.46 49.85
N ALA A 252 -15.68 44.69 50.26
CA ALA A 252 -17.04 45.16 50.41
C ALA A 252 -17.17 46.15 51.58
N GLY A 253 -18.13 47.08 51.47
CA GLY A 253 -18.36 48.16 52.43
C GLY A 253 -17.42 49.36 52.28
N LYS A 254 -16.47 49.34 51.33
CA LYS A 254 -15.55 50.44 51.07
C LYS A 254 -15.94 51.23 49.82
N THR A 255 -15.56 52.50 49.81
CA THR A 255 -15.66 53.37 48.63
C THR A 255 -14.28 53.54 48.00
N TYR A 256 -14.19 53.34 46.69
CA TYR A 256 -12.95 53.49 45.93
C TYR A 256 -13.09 54.59 44.88
N VAL A 257 -11.99 55.30 44.63
CA VAL A 257 -11.87 56.22 43.49
C VAL A 257 -11.13 55.50 42.39
N PHE A 258 -11.78 55.32 41.25
CA PHE A 258 -11.15 54.81 40.03
C PHE A 258 -10.75 55.99 39.17
N SER A 259 -9.48 56.03 38.77
CA SER A 259 -9.00 57.03 37.83
C SER A 259 -8.10 56.43 36.77
N MET A 260 -8.21 56.91 35.53
CA MET A 260 -7.32 56.55 34.44
C MET A 260 -7.07 57.75 33.53
N TYR A 261 -5.90 57.78 32.90
CA TYR A 261 -5.68 58.65 31.76
C TYR A 261 -6.14 57.94 30.50
N TYR A 262 -6.91 58.63 29.67
CA TYR A 262 -7.43 58.12 28.42
C TYR A 262 -7.22 59.11 27.29
N LYS A 263 -7.12 58.60 26.07
CA LYS A 263 -7.06 59.38 24.84
C LYS A 263 -7.88 58.64 23.79
N VAL A 264 -8.89 59.29 23.23
CA VAL A 264 -9.87 58.64 22.37
C VAL A 264 -9.84 59.24 20.98
N PHE A 265 -9.64 58.39 19.98
CA PHE A 265 -9.91 58.68 18.59
C PHE A 265 -11.26 58.07 18.22
N GLY A 266 -12.23 58.88 17.82
CA GLY A 266 -13.55 58.35 17.46
C GLY A 266 -14.42 59.39 16.78
N TYR A 267 -15.38 58.90 16.01
CA TYR A 267 -16.37 59.76 15.35
C TYR A 267 -17.41 60.24 16.36
N ALA A 268 -18.13 61.32 16.03
CA ALA A 268 -19.23 61.83 16.85
C ALA A 268 -20.28 60.74 17.17
N THR A 269 -20.50 59.82 16.22
CA THR A 269 -21.46 58.71 16.31
C THR A 269 -21.01 57.53 17.15
N SER A 270 -19.74 57.43 17.54
CA SER A 270 -19.27 56.32 18.39
C SER A 270 -19.76 56.48 19.83
N THR A 271 -20.11 55.42 20.54
CA THR A 271 -20.39 55.48 21.98
C THR A 271 -19.23 54.83 22.74
N LEU A 272 -18.74 55.49 23.78
CA LEU A 272 -17.70 54.96 24.67
C LEU A 272 -18.15 55.20 26.12
N SER A 273 -18.10 54.15 26.93
CA SER A 273 -18.37 54.21 28.35
C SER A 273 -17.24 53.54 29.14
N ILE A 274 -16.98 54.08 30.32
CA ILE A 274 -16.12 53.46 31.32
C ILE A 274 -17.03 53.14 32.50
N ALA A 275 -17.14 51.86 32.86
CA ALA A 275 -18.02 51.42 33.91
C ALA A 275 -17.37 50.31 34.75
N VAL A 276 -17.82 50.19 35.99
CA VAL A 276 -17.38 49.17 36.92
C VAL A 276 -18.55 48.23 37.17
N ALA A 277 -18.32 46.93 37.10
CA ALA A 277 -19.30 45.92 37.41
C ALA A 277 -18.72 44.90 38.38
N ARG A 278 -19.61 44.24 39.14
CA ARG A 278 -19.27 42.96 39.74
C ARG A 278 -19.11 41.92 38.64
N SER A 279 -18.12 41.04 38.81
CA SER A 279 -17.83 39.97 37.87
C SER A 279 -18.28 38.63 38.45
N ASN A 280 -18.75 37.72 37.60
CA ASN A 280 -18.83 36.30 37.92
C ASN A 280 -17.41 35.76 38.13
N GLU A 281 -17.14 35.09 39.25
CA GLU A 281 -15.82 34.54 39.56
C GLU A 281 -15.37 33.44 38.59
N TYR A 282 -16.32 32.71 37.99
CA TYR A 282 -16.07 31.60 37.08
C TYR A 282 -15.99 32.03 35.61
N THR A 283 -16.86 32.94 35.16
CA THR A 283 -16.95 33.31 33.73
C THR A 283 -16.33 34.67 33.41
N GLY A 284 -16.16 35.56 34.40
CA GLY A 284 -15.64 36.90 34.15
C GLY A 284 -16.64 37.90 33.59
N ASP A 285 -17.91 37.50 33.50
CA ASP A 285 -18.97 38.33 32.96
C ASP A 285 -19.46 39.34 33.99
N ALA A 286 -19.80 40.53 33.51
CA ALA A 286 -20.43 41.55 34.34
C ALA A 286 -21.81 41.07 34.80
N THR A 287 -21.99 40.91 36.11
CA THR A 287 -23.24 40.46 36.73
C THR A 287 -24.09 41.62 37.24
N ASN A 288 -23.45 42.70 37.70
CA ASN A 288 -24.15 43.89 38.18
C ASN A 288 -23.30 45.16 37.97
N TRP A 289 -23.79 46.13 37.21
CA TRP A 289 -23.12 47.41 36.97
C TRP A 289 -23.30 48.35 38.16
N LEU A 290 -22.20 48.92 38.64
CA LEU A 290 -22.22 49.84 39.78
C LEU A 290 -22.49 51.26 39.30
N ASN A 291 -23.39 51.95 40.01
CA ASN A 291 -23.60 53.38 39.83
C ASN A 291 -22.47 54.14 40.51
N GLY A 292 -21.64 54.81 39.72
CA GLY A 292 -20.59 55.68 40.26
C GLY A 292 -21.09 57.10 40.50
N GLU A 293 -20.53 57.78 41.48
CA GLU A 293 -20.78 59.19 41.78
C GLU A 293 -19.81 60.08 41.00
N GLY A 294 -20.34 61.13 40.36
CA GLY A 294 -19.60 62.10 39.53
C GLY A 294 -20.20 62.24 38.14
N GLU A 295 -19.98 63.41 37.51
CA GLU A 295 -20.27 63.63 36.09
C GLU A 295 -18.98 63.45 35.29
N ASP A 296 -19.01 62.60 34.27
CA ASP A 296 -17.92 62.51 33.29
C ASP A 296 -18.52 62.24 31.91
N THR A 297 -18.53 63.27 31.07
CA THR A 297 -18.74 63.09 29.63
C THR A 297 -17.39 62.76 29.01
N ILE A 298 -17.27 61.60 28.37
CA ILE A 298 -16.02 61.20 27.70
C ILE A 298 -15.76 62.14 26.52
N ILE A 299 -14.59 62.80 26.53
CA ILE A 299 -14.18 63.76 25.51
C ILE A 299 -13.44 63.02 24.38
N LYS A 300 -13.82 63.31 23.13
CA LYS A 300 -13.26 62.68 21.92
C LYS A 300 -12.53 63.71 21.04
N ASP A 301 -11.53 64.37 21.60
CA ASP A 301 -10.72 65.40 20.92
C ASP A 301 -9.29 64.92 20.61
N TYR A 302 -9.02 63.62 20.82
CA TYR A 302 -7.71 63.01 20.68
C TYR A 302 -6.61 63.62 21.58
N ASN A 303 -6.99 64.21 22.71
CA ASN A 303 -6.06 64.62 23.78
C ASN A 303 -6.11 63.66 24.97
N TRP A 304 -5.08 63.74 25.82
CA TRP A 304 -5.06 62.99 27.08
C TRP A 304 -5.96 63.68 28.11
N HIS A 305 -6.99 62.96 28.53
CA HIS A 305 -7.91 63.36 29.59
C HIS A 305 -7.76 62.41 30.78
N ARG A 306 -8.23 62.86 31.95
CA ARG A 306 -8.28 62.03 33.14
C ARG A 306 -9.74 61.72 33.48
N TYR A 307 -10.08 60.45 33.48
CA TYR A 307 -11.34 59.95 34.03
C TYR A 307 -11.17 59.76 35.53
N THR A 308 -12.14 60.17 36.35
CA THR A 308 -12.12 59.91 37.80
C THR A 308 -13.53 59.77 38.36
N ARG A 309 -13.85 58.58 38.88
CA ARG A 309 -15.19 58.30 39.44
C ARG A 309 -15.14 57.52 40.74
N ARG A 310 -16.06 57.83 41.63
CA ARG A 310 -16.19 57.18 42.94
C ARG A 310 -17.21 56.06 42.88
N TYR A 311 -16.89 54.91 43.44
CA TYR A 311 -17.78 53.76 43.51
C TYR A 311 -17.83 53.21 44.93
N ALA A 312 -19.03 53.17 45.51
CA ALA A 312 -19.30 52.45 46.75
C ALA A 312 -19.49 50.97 46.43
N ILE A 313 -18.69 50.11 47.05
CA ILE A 313 -18.78 48.65 46.88
C ILE A 313 -19.70 48.11 47.97
N ASN A 314 -21.01 48.06 47.68
CA ASN A 314 -22.01 47.56 48.61
C ASN A 314 -21.84 46.04 48.84
N THR A 315 -22.43 45.52 49.92
CA THR A 315 -22.40 44.08 50.29
C THR A 315 -23.52 43.24 49.69
N THR A 316 -24.56 43.86 49.13
CA THR A 316 -25.71 43.20 48.46
C THR A 316 -25.47 43.01 47.00
#